data_AF-A0A6G1SXT8-F1
#
_entry.id   AF-A0A6G1SXT8-F1
#
_cell.length_a   1.000
_cell.length_b   1.000
_cell.length_c   1.000
_cell.angle_alpha   90.00
_cell.angle_beta   90.00
_cell.angle_gamma   90.00
#
_symmetry.space_group_name_H-M   'P 1'
#
loop_
_entity.id
_entity.type
_entity.pdbx_description
1 polymer ?
#
loop_
_entity_poly.entity_id
_entity_poly.type
_entity_poly.pdbx_seq_one_letter_code
_entity_poly.pdbx_strand_id
1 'polypeptide(L)'
;MSASLAVALLASAALLAAPTSAQEPPPADPEATASPTPEADPPPTATPWVWPLPWPPPGSTRTPTPTPTPTPSPSPTATAEPTAEPTPEPTPIPIIVPATDEPLCEQLEREVATHEDIDVGLVLIDLASGEQCGIRDDSEMNSASLYKLIVLAEAYRQAAAGDFALDDSLTLLPEHSIDDPPSQQLTAPKQTTVTEAMRLMVQVSDNTTAVGLSDRLGFDRVDAAPGWLGLPTTVLEPEYVTTAADIGRFFELLHRHDVVSVEASVAMLELLEGQRLRNLIPYPLPSETLIANKTGTLADTLNDAGIVAAPAGDYVLVVLTRHPYNYEMAEYAIRRISALAYDAYSGDHRPGLNAEAPASPASGLGPATPVGAPSETPATPSSAAGAESAAVTATPGAESDTPVLAAALPSGASEVVLAPPANSDSPLADVPVGVAVSLLGTSIVGLAVLLGLRTRRIG
;
A
#
# COMPACT_ATOMS: atom_id res chain seq x y z
N MET A 1 -73.06 -17.00 10.54
CA MET A 1 -71.83 -16.63 9.82
C MET A 1 -70.85 -17.74 10.16
N SER A 2 -70.84 -18.88 9.47
CA SER A 2 -70.84 -19.12 8.00
C SER A 2 -69.48 -18.73 7.40
N ALA A 3 -68.71 -19.63 6.77
CA ALA A 3 -68.94 -21.07 6.52
C ALA A 3 -67.61 -21.82 6.22
N SER A 4 -67.68 -23.17 6.22
CA SER A 4 -67.07 -24.16 5.27
C SER A 4 -65.64 -23.99 4.72
N LEU A 5 -64.88 -25.05 4.36
CA LEU A 5 -65.21 -26.44 3.99
C LEU A 5 -64.00 -27.40 4.19
N ALA A 6 -64.26 -28.73 4.22
CA ALA A 6 -63.43 -29.92 3.90
C ALA A 6 -61.87 -29.89 4.05
N VAL A 7 -61.17 -30.84 4.69
CA VAL A 7 -61.29 -32.32 4.83
C VAL A 7 -60.92 -33.14 3.58
N ALA A 8 -59.74 -33.79 3.63
CA ALA A 8 -59.42 -35.04 2.93
C ALA A 8 -58.30 -35.79 3.70
N LEU A 9 -58.26 -37.12 3.59
CA LEU A 9 -57.34 -38.04 4.28
C LEU A 9 -56.88 -39.12 3.27
N LEU A 10 -56.04 -40.08 3.70
CA LEU A 10 -55.46 -41.25 2.99
C LEU A 10 -54.09 -41.00 2.33
N ALA A 11 -53.16 -41.97 2.26
CA ALA A 11 -52.98 -43.20 3.07
C ALA A 11 -51.55 -43.77 2.88
N SER A 12 -51.06 -44.54 3.86
CA SER A 12 -49.73 -45.16 3.81
C SER A 12 -49.70 -46.47 3.02
N ALA A 13 -48.62 -46.70 2.27
CA ALA A 13 -48.07 -48.03 2.00
C ALA A 13 -46.60 -47.94 1.59
N ALA A 14 -45.73 -48.73 2.22
CA ALA A 14 -44.35 -48.94 1.79
C ALA A 14 -44.20 -50.33 1.16
N LEU A 15 -43.25 -50.51 0.25
CA LEU A 15 -42.80 -51.85 -0.18
C LEU A 15 -41.29 -51.84 -0.43
N LEU A 16 -40.63 -52.97 -0.12
CA LEU A 16 -39.18 -53.10 -0.11
C LEU A 16 -38.63 -53.41 -1.51
N ALA A 17 -37.45 -52.86 -1.81
CA ALA A 17 -36.51 -53.45 -2.75
C ALA A 17 -35.08 -53.24 -2.22
N ALA A 18 -34.36 -54.34 -1.97
CA ALA A 18 -32.95 -54.35 -1.55
C ALA A 18 -32.05 -54.52 -2.79
N PRO A 19 -30.76 -54.14 -2.74
CA PRO A 19 -29.93 -54.05 -3.95
C PRO A 19 -29.50 -55.41 -4.50
N THR A 20 -29.45 -55.52 -5.83
CA THR A 20 -28.77 -56.61 -6.53
C THR A 20 -27.26 -56.41 -6.50
N SER A 21 -26.54 -57.51 -6.27
CA SER A 21 -25.07 -57.58 -6.28
C SER A 21 -24.57 -58.39 -7.49
N ALA A 22 -23.24 -58.55 -7.58
CA ALA A 22 -22.44 -59.07 -8.69
C ALA A 22 -22.23 -58.07 -9.86
N GLN A 23 -21.10 -58.09 -10.57
CA GLN A 23 -20.03 -59.10 -10.55
C GLN A 23 -18.63 -58.50 -10.79
N GLU A 24 -17.64 -58.98 -10.04
CA GLU A 24 -16.22 -58.61 -10.15
C GLU A 24 -15.50 -59.56 -11.12
N PRO A 25 -14.58 -59.08 -11.99
CA PRO A 25 -13.84 -59.93 -12.93
C PRO A 25 -12.68 -60.69 -12.24
N PRO A 26 -12.30 -61.88 -12.74
CA PRO A 26 -11.27 -62.71 -12.12
C PRO A 26 -9.84 -62.20 -12.35
N PRO A 27 -8.87 -62.58 -11.48
CA PRO A 27 -7.45 -62.26 -11.66
C PRO A 27 -6.82 -63.04 -12.82
N ALA A 28 -5.70 -62.53 -13.34
CA ALA A 28 -4.84 -63.21 -14.33
C ALA A 28 -3.46 -63.51 -13.73
N ASP A 29 -2.84 -64.61 -14.18
CA ASP A 29 -1.61 -65.18 -13.64
C ASP A 29 -0.32 -64.39 -14.01
N PRO A 30 0.79 -64.60 -13.27
CA PRO A 30 2.08 -63.96 -13.51
C PRO A 30 2.91 -64.59 -14.65
N GLU A 31 4.09 -64.00 -14.89
CA GLU A 31 5.13 -64.39 -15.87
C GLU A 31 4.81 -64.17 -17.36
N ALA A 32 5.10 -62.93 -17.82
CA ALA A 32 5.50 -62.67 -19.20
C ALA A 32 6.84 -61.90 -19.20
N THR A 33 7.80 -62.32 -20.01
CA THR A 33 9.19 -61.84 -19.96
C THR A 33 9.41 -60.46 -20.59
N ALA A 34 10.28 -59.66 -19.99
CA ALA A 34 10.56 -58.29 -20.41
C ALA A 34 11.32 -58.17 -21.75
N SER A 35 11.16 -57.00 -22.38
CA SER A 35 12.10 -56.42 -23.35
C SER A 35 12.02 -54.88 -23.21
N PRO A 36 13.11 -54.13 -23.40
CA PRO A 36 13.23 -52.79 -22.83
C PRO A 36 12.48 -51.71 -23.62
N THR A 37 11.64 -50.95 -22.90
CA THR A 37 11.24 -49.59 -23.27
C THR A 37 12.44 -48.65 -23.05
N PRO A 38 12.69 -47.64 -23.91
CA PRO A 38 13.75 -46.67 -23.68
C PRO A 38 13.57 -45.91 -22.36
N GLU A 39 14.70 -45.62 -21.72
CA GLU A 39 14.82 -44.83 -20.51
C GLU A 39 14.34 -43.39 -20.77
N ALA A 40 13.52 -42.83 -19.88
CA ALA A 40 13.03 -41.47 -20.02
C ALA A 40 14.06 -40.50 -19.45
N ASP A 41 14.37 -39.43 -20.21
CA ASP A 41 15.31 -38.40 -19.76
C ASP A 41 14.87 -37.79 -18.40
N PRO A 42 15.81 -37.51 -17.48
CA PRO A 42 15.49 -36.82 -16.24
C PRO A 42 14.95 -35.41 -16.54
N PRO A 43 14.03 -34.87 -15.70
CA PRO A 43 13.51 -33.52 -15.91
C PRO A 43 14.67 -32.50 -15.86
N PRO A 44 14.66 -31.47 -16.72
CA PRO A 44 15.73 -30.50 -16.78
C PRO A 44 15.87 -29.76 -15.45
N THR A 45 17.09 -29.72 -14.92
CA THR A 45 17.42 -28.99 -13.70
C THR A 45 17.06 -27.51 -13.88
N ALA A 46 16.26 -26.96 -12.97
CA ALA A 46 15.83 -25.57 -13.05
C ALA A 46 17.04 -24.62 -13.00
N THR A 47 17.29 -23.90 -14.09
CA THR A 47 18.18 -22.75 -14.09
C THR A 47 17.51 -21.60 -13.35
N PRO A 48 18.24 -20.83 -12.51
CA PRO A 48 17.68 -19.61 -11.92
C PRO A 48 17.28 -18.64 -13.04
N TRP A 49 16.11 -18.01 -12.89
CA TRP A 49 15.60 -17.06 -13.87
C TRP A 49 16.39 -15.75 -13.78
N VAL A 50 16.63 -15.14 -14.93
CA VAL A 50 17.28 -13.82 -15.05
C VAL A 50 16.25 -12.83 -15.58
N TRP A 51 16.20 -11.64 -14.98
CA TRP A 51 15.31 -10.55 -15.38
C TRP A 51 15.33 -10.30 -16.91
N PRO A 52 14.16 -10.07 -17.55
CA PRO A 52 14.09 -9.81 -18.98
C PRO A 52 14.66 -8.42 -19.30
N LEU A 53 15.60 -8.36 -20.26
CA LEU A 53 16.15 -7.11 -20.77
C LEU A 53 15.08 -6.28 -21.53
N PRO A 54 15.10 -4.94 -21.44
CA PRO A 54 14.14 -4.09 -22.14
C PRO A 54 14.25 -4.18 -23.66
N TRP A 55 13.10 -4.00 -24.32
CA TRP A 55 12.95 -4.17 -25.78
C TRP A 55 13.74 -3.12 -26.57
N PRO A 56 14.45 -3.49 -27.67
CA PRO A 56 15.28 -2.55 -28.41
C PRO A 56 14.44 -1.52 -29.20
N PRO A 57 14.88 -0.24 -29.26
CA PRO A 57 14.16 0.80 -30.00
C PRO A 57 14.15 0.53 -31.52
N PRO A 58 13.13 1.02 -32.25
CA PRO A 58 12.98 0.77 -33.69
C PRO A 58 14.16 1.35 -34.48
N GLY A 59 14.79 0.50 -35.29
CA GLY A 59 16.10 0.77 -35.89
C GLY A 59 16.14 1.93 -36.89
N SER A 60 17.08 2.85 -36.71
CA SER A 60 17.36 3.94 -37.64
C SER A 60 17.89 3.44 -38.98
N THR A 61 17.35 3.95 -40.08
CA THR A 61 17.79 3.63 -41.45
C THR A 61 19.21 4.15 -41.72
N ARG A 62 20.06 3.32 -42.32
CA ARG A 62 21.46 3.67 -42.63
C ARG A 62 21.56 4.59 -43.86
N THR A 63 21.97 5.83 -43.67
CA THR A 63 22.41 6.73 -44.76
C THR A 63 23.80 6.29 -45.27
N PRO A 64 24.04 6.23 -46.59
CA PRO A 64 25.33 5.79 -47.12
C PRO A 64 26.45 6.83 -46.94
N THR A 65 27.65 6.35 -46.61
CA THR A 65 28.86 7.18 -46.42
C THR A 65 29.42 7.67 -47.77
N PRO A 66 29.78 8.96 -47.93
CA PRO A 66 30.48 9.45 -49.11
C PRO A 66 31.96 9.02 -49.14
N THR A 67 32.48 8.72 -50.33
CA THR A 67 33.89 8.33 -50.56
C THR A 67 34.84 9.52 -50.39
N PRO A 68 36.03 9.35 -49.78
CA PRO A 68 37.02 10.42 -49.65
C PRO A 68 37.71 10.76 -50.98
N THR A 69 37.82 12.05 -51.28
CA THR A 69 38.60 12.62 -52.40
C THR A 69 40.03 12.90 -51.95
N PRO A 70 41.08 12.63 -52.76
CA PRO A 70 42.47 12.86 -52.36
C PRO A 70 42.83 14.34 -52.20
N THR A 71 43.52 14.66 -51.11
CA THR A 71 43.98 16.01 -50.73
C THR A 71 45.22 16.45 -51.53
N PRO A 72 45.29 17.68 -52.05
CA PRO A 72 46.53 18.24 -52.62
C PRO A 72 47.55 18.62 -51.55
N SER A 73 48.85 18.48 -51.85
CA SER A 73 49.94 18.81 -50.93
C SER A 73 50.00 20.32 -50.62
N PRO A 74 50.26 20.72 -49.36
CA PRO A 74 50.49 22.12 -49.01
C PRO A 74 51.83 22.65 -49.58
N SER A 75 51.89 23.97 -49.76
CA SER A 75 53.09 24.75 -50.08
C SER A 75 53.50 25.56 -48.83
N PRO A 76 54.79 25.82 -48.56
CA PRO A 76 55.21 26.44 -47.30
C PRO A 76 54.86 27.92 -47.22
N THR A 77 54.16 28.30 -46.15
CA THR A 77 53.90 29.70 -45.74
C THR A 77 54.91 30.13 -44.67
N ALA A 78 55.25 31.42 -44.64
CA ALA A 78 56.34 31.95 -43.81
C ALA A 78 56.10 31.87 -42.29
N THR A 79 57.19 31.74 -41.55
CA THR A 79 57.27 31.72 -40.08
C THR A 79 56.71 33.00 -39.44
N ALA A 80 55.84 32.84 -38.45
CA ALA A 80 55.43 33.93 -37.54
C ALA A 80 56.35 33.97 -36.29
N GLU A 81 56.47 35.16 -35.71
CA GLU A 81 57.31 35.44 -34.53
C GLU A 81 56.64 34.92 -33.24
N PRO A 82 57.39 34.41 -32.24
CA PRO A 82 56.79 33.73 -31.09
C PRO A 82 56.14 34.70 -30.09
N THR A 83 54.81 34.63 -29.97
CA THR A 83 54.06 35.21 -28.84
C THR A 83 54.36 34.45 -27.55
N ALA A 84 54.53 35.16 -26.43
CA ALA A 84 54.76 34.55 -25.12
C ALA A 84 53.54 33.74 -24.64
N GLU A 85 53.82 32.54 -24.13
CA GLU A 85 52.82 31.59 -23.64
C GLU A 85 52.30 32.01 -22.24
N PRO A 86 50.98 32.03 -21.99
CA PRO A 86 50.44 32.36 -20.68
C PRO A 86 50.67 31.20 -19.70
N THR A 87 51.17 31.52 -18.51
CA THR A 87 51.36 30.54 -17.43
C THR A 87 50.03 29.81 -17.12
N PRO A 88 50.00 28.47 -17.07
CA PRO A 88 48.78 27.74 -16.73
C PRO A 88 48.34 28.05 -15.29
N GLU A 89 47.08 28.43 -15.15
CA GLU A 89 46.42 28.58 -13.85
C GLU A 89 46.30 27.18 -13.19
N PRO A 90 46.62 27.02 -11.89
CA PRO A 90 46.63 25.70 -11.26
C PRO A 90 45.21 25.14 -11.19
N THR A 91 44.98 24.02 -11.89
CA THR A 91 43.73 23.27 -11.82
C THR A 91 43.34 23.01 -10.37
N PRO A 92 42.12 23.36 -9.91
CA PRO A 92 41.71 23.07 -8.56
C PRO A 92 41.73 21.55 -8.35
N ILE A 93 42.53 21.10 -7.38
CA ILE A 93 42.59 19.69 -7.00
C ILE A 93 41.19 19.32 -6.48
N PRO A 94 40.51 18.30 -7.04
CA PRO A 94 39.24 17.87 -6.50
C PRO A 94 39.43 17.45 -5.05
N ILE A 95 38.67 18.05 -4.13
CA ILE A 95 38.64 17.61 -2.75
C ILE A 95 37.91 16.27 -2.74
N ILE A 96 38.69 15.18 -2.74
CA ILE A 96 38.18 13.86 -2.44
C ILE A 96 37.80 13.88 -0.96
N VAL A 97 36.52 14.17 -0.70
CA VAL A 97 35.90 13.82 0.57
C VAL A 97 36.03 12.29 0.65
N PRO A 98 36.67 11.74 1.69
CA PRO A 98 36.71 10.29 1.84
C PRO A 98 35.27 9.80 1.97
N ALA A 99 34.91 8.77 1.22
CA ALA A 99 33.74 7.97 1.56
C ALA A 99 33.95 7.49 3.00
N THR A 100 32.99 7.76 3.88
CA THR A 100 33.04 7.25 5.24
C THR A 100 32.89 5.74 5.20
N ASP A 101 33.85 4.99 5.76
CA ASP A 101 33.78 3.54 5.98
C ASP A 101 32.70 3.14 7.02
N GLU A 102 31.67 3.98 7.17
CA GLU A 102 30.60 3.87 8.15
C GLU A 102 29.47 2.99 7.58
N PRO A 103 29.00 1.98 8.32
CA PRO A 103 27.88 1.15 7.90
C PRO A 103 26.64 1.96 7.52
N LEU A 104 25.88 1.50 6.51
CA LEU A 104 24.68 2.22 6.06
C LEU A 104 23.64 2.38 7.19
N CYS A 105 23.58 1.45 8.14
CA CYS A 105 22.63 1.54 9.24
C CYS A 105 22.93 2.70 10.20
N GLU A 106 24.19 2.96 10.54
CA GLU A 106 24.61 4.13 11.35
C GLU A 106 24.30 5.45 10.61
N GLN A 107 24.44 5.46 9.28
CA GLN A 107 24.10 6.62 8.45
C GLN A 107 22.58 6.89 8.44
N LEU A 108 21.76 5.84 8.33
CA LEU A 108 20.30 5.93 8.38
C LEU A 108 19.79 6.29 9.79
N GLU A 109 20.37 5.74 10.85
CA GLU A 109 20.05 6.10 12.24
C GLU A 109 20.32 7.58 12.49
N ARG A 110 21.44 8.10 11.99
CA ARG A 110 21.76 9.53 12.08
C ARG A 110 20.79 10.40 11.29
N GLU A 111 20.40 10.03 10.06
CA GLU A 111 19.42 10.81 9.29
C GLU A 111 18.05 10.81 10.00
N VAL A 112 17.57 9.66 10.47
CA VAL A 112 16.36 9.53 11.30
C VAL A 112 16.43 10.41 12.55
N ALA A 113 17.58 10.46 13.22
CA ALA A 113 17.80 11.29 14.41
C ALA A 113 17.78 12.82 14.15
N THR A 114 17.84 13.29 12.88
CA THR A 114 17.68 14.73 12.57
C THR A 114 16.21 15.18 12.47
N HIS A 115 15.25 14.24 12.57
CA HIS A 115 13.83 14.47 12.35
C HIS A 115 13.02 14.48 13.66
N GLU A 116 13.45 15.28 14.65
CA GLU A 116 12.89 15.29 16.03
C GLU A 116 11.38 15.59 16.12
N ASP A 117 10.77 16.24 15.11
CA ASP A 117 9.35 16.61 15.08
C ASP A 117 8.40 15.47 14.65
N ILE A 118 8.92 14.30 14.24
CA ILE A 118 8.13 13.16 13.72
C ILE A 118 8.65 11.80 14.24
N ASP A 119 7.76 10.81 14.38
CA ASP A 119 8.21 9.42 14.52
C ASP A 119 8.53 8.86 13.13
N VAL A 120 9.62 8.09 13.02
CA VAL A 120 10.01 7.35 11.81
C VAL A 120 10.41 5.92 12.20
N GLY A 121 9.72 4.93 11.65
CA GLY A 121 10.09 3.51 11.71
C GLY A 121 10.61 3.05 10.36
N LEU A 122 11.74 2.34 10.32
CA LEU A 122 12.42 1.95 9.09
C LEU A 122 12.91 0.51 9.17
N VAL A 123 12.76 -0.24 8.07
CA VAL A 123 13.62 -1.41 7.79
C VAL A 123 14.19 -1.33 6.38
N LEU A 124 15.46 -1.68 6.24
CA LEU A 124 16.14 -1.92 4.96
C LEU A 124 16.70 -3.35 4.95
N ILE A 125 16.52 -4.08 3.84
CA ILE A 125 16.91 -5.49 3.70
C ILE A 125 17.70 -5.69 2.41
N ASP A 126 18.95 -6.18 2.47
CA ASP A 126 19.65 -6.69 1.27
C ASP A 126 18.97 -8.01 0.86
N LEU A 127 18.37 -8.06 -0.34
CA LEU A 127 17.56 -9.20 -0.75
C LEU A 127 18.38 -10.47 -1.10
N ALA A 128 19.70 -10.37 -1.18
CA ALA A 128 20.59 -11.43 -1.62
C ALA A 128 21.65 -11.86 -0.56
N SER A 129 21.88 -11.09 0.51
CA SER A 129 22.49 -11.59 1.76
C SER A 129 21.43 -11.93 2.82
N GLY A 130 20.29 -11.24 2.82
CA GLY A 130 19.27 -11.31 3.86
C GLY A 130 19.61 -10.51 5.12
N GLU A 131 20.70 -9.73 5.11
CA GLU A 131 21.06 -8.81 6.20
C GLU A 131 20.06 -7.64 6.25
N GLN A 132 19.78 -7.15 7.46
CA GLN A 132 18.73 -6.16 7.71
C GLN A 132 19.24 -5.04 8.61
N CYS A 133 18.76 -3.82 8.37
CA CYS A 133 18.93 -2.65 9.20
C CYS A 133 17.54 -2.18 9.67
N GLY A 134 17.26 -2.31 10.96
CA GLY A 134 16.01 -1.86 11.60
C GLY A 134 16.24 -0.64 12.48
N ILE A 135 15.37 0.38 12.37
CA ILE A 135 15.39 1.59 13.21
C ILE A 135 13.95 1.86 13.64
N ARG A 136 13.60 1.48 14.89
CA ARG A 136 12.20 1.45 15.36
C ARG A 136 11.31 0.64 14.40
N ASP A 137 11.87 -0.45 13.86
CA ASP A 137 11.23 -1.31 12.87
C ASP A 137 10.10 -2.16 13.45
N ASP A 138 10.17 -2.42 14.75
CA ASP A 138 9.18 -3.08 15.61
C ASP A 138 7.99 -2.19 16.02
N SER A 139 8.08 -0.88 15.78
CA SER A 139 7.21 0.10 16.42
C SER A 139 5.89 0.26 15.67
N GLU A 140 4.78 0.05 16.38
CA GLU A 140 3.42 0.16 15.85
C GLU A 140 3.11 1.59 15.33
N MET A 141 2.78 1.67 14.05
CA MET A 141 2.30 2.87 13.37
C MET A 141 1.07 2.57 12.54
N ASN A 142 0.28 3.59 12.22
CA ASN A 142 -0.86 3.46 11.32
C ASN A 142 -0.36 2.93 9.96
N SER A 143 -0.92 1.82 9.48
CA SER A 143 -0.57 1.26 8.16
C SER A 143 -0.96 2.19 7.02
N ALA A 144 -1.99 3.01 7.22
CA ALA A 144 -2.63 3.80 6.16
C ALA A 144 -2.93 2.89 4.94
N SER A 145 -2.77 3.37 3.70
CA SER A 145 -3.01 2.55 2.51
C SER A 145 -1.99 1.40 2.27
N LEU A 146 -1.14 1.04 3.24
CA LEU A 146 -0.35 -0.21 3.18
C LEU A 146 -1.18 -1.46 3.44
N TYR A 147 -2.32 -1.38 4.15
CA TYR A 147 -3.20 -2.56 4.35
C TYR A 147 -3.64 -3.20 3.01
N LYS A 148 -3.65 -2.41 1.93
CA LYS A 148 -4.01 -2.85 0.57
C LYS A 148 -3.06 -3.92 0.02
N LEU A 149 -1.86 -4.08 0.59
CA LEU A 149 -0.97 -5.23 0.33
C LEU A 149 -1.56 -6.55 0.84
N ILE A 150 -2.24 -6.51 1.99
CA ILE A 150 -2.89 -7.66 2.63
C ILE A 150 -4.14 -8.05 1.83
N VAL A 151 -4.96 -7.07 1.43
CA VAL A 151 -6.12 -7.27 0.53
C VAL A 151 -5.68 -7.89 -0.81
N LEU A 152 -4.57 -7.41 -1.37
CA LEU A 152 -3.98 -7.94 -2.61
C LEU A 152 -3.59 -9.42 -2.45
N ALA A 153 -2.87 -9.76 -1.39
CA ALA A 153 -2.41 -11.13 -1.15
C ALA A 153 -3.59 -12.09 -0.87
N GLU A 154 -4.59 -11.67 -0.10
CA GLU A 154 -5.82 -12.46 0.13
C GLU A 154 -6.64 -12.64 -1.16
N ALA A 155 -6.70 -11.62 -2.04
CA ALA A 155 -7.34 -11.75 -3.35
C ALA A 155 -6.65 -12.81 -4.22
N TYR A 156 -5.31 -12.78 -4.32
CA TYR A 156 -4.56 -13.81 -5.05
C TYR A 156 -4.68 -15.19 -4.39
N ARG A 157 -4.74 -15.28 -3.05
CA ARG A 157 -4.92 -16.55 -2.33
C ARG A 157 -6.27 -17.19 -2.62
N GLN A 158 -7.36 -16.41 -2.61
CA GLN A 158 -8.69 -16.91 -2.97
C GLN A 158 -8.80 -17.28 -4.45
N ALA A 159 -8.23 -16.47 -5.35
CA ALA A 159 -8.19 -16.80 -6.79
C ALA A 159 -7.39 -18.08 -7.08
N ALA A 160 -6.24 -18.27 -6.43
CA ALA A 160 -5.43 -19.49 -6.55
C ALA A 160 -6.12 -20.74 -5.96
N ALA A 161 -7.00 -20.57 -4.96
CA ALA A 161 -7.86 -21.64 -4.45
C ALA A 161 -9.06 -21.96 -5.37
N GLY A 162 -9.36 -21.09 -6.35
CA GLY A 162 -10.52 -21.23 -7.24
C GLY A 162 -11.84 -20.68 -6.69
N ASP A 163 -11.81 -19.87 -5.63
CA ASP A 163 -13.01 -19.21 -5.07
C ASP A 163 -13.63 -18.19 -6.06
N PHE A 164 -12.83 -17.67 -7.01
CA PHE A 164 -13.25 -16.81 -8.12
C PHE A 164 -12.16 -16.69 -9.22
N ALA A 165 -12.51 -16.14 -10.38
CA ALA A 165 -11.57 -15.77 -11.45
C ALA A 165 -11.23 -14.26 -11.38
N LEU A 166 -9.99 -13.87 -11.74
CA LEU A 166 -9.56 -12.47 -11.63
C LEU A 166 -10.33 -11.51 -12.56
N ASP A 167 -10.90 -12.02 -13.67
CA ASP A 167 -11.77 -11.29 -14.58
C ASP A 167 -13.27 -11.32 -14.18
N ASP A 168 -13.64 -11.99 -13.08
CA ASP A 168 -15.00 -11.91 -12.53
C ASP A 168 -15.39 -10.45 -12.21
N SER A 169 -16.67 -10.13 -12.43
CA SER A 169 -17.16 -8.78 -12.17
C SER A 169 -17.34 -8.52 -10.68
N LEU A 170 -16.75 -7.40 -10.24
CA LEU A 170 -16.97 -6.81 -8.93
C LEU A 170 -17.98 -5.67 -9.05
N THR A 171 -18.96 -5.63 -8.14
CA THR A 171 -19.92 -4.54 -8.01
C THR A 171 -19.47 -3.61 -6.88
N LEU A 172 -19.01 -2.41 -7.22
CA LEU A 172 -18.71 -1.36 -6.25
C LEU A 172 -20.01 -0.64 -5.90
N LEU A 173 -20.26 -0.41 -4.62
CA LEU A 173 -21.49 0.17 -4.07
C LEU A 173 -21.21 1.56 -3.45
N PRO A 174 -22.23 2.45 -3.33
CA PRO A 174 -22.10 3.75 -2.64
C PRO A 174 -21.41 3.68 -1.27
N GLU A 175 -21.77 2.69 -0.46
CA GLU A 175 -21.22 2.41 0.86
C GLU A 175 -19.71 2.11 0.86
N HIS A 176 -19.16 1.51 -0.21
CA HIS A 176 -17.72 1.28 -0.33
C HIS A 176 -16.92 2.58 -0.49
N SER A 177 -17.58 3.70 -0.82
CA SER A 177 -16.97 5.00 -1.10
C SER A 177 -17.19 6.04 0.00
N ILE A 178 -17.72 5.66 1.17
CA ILE A 178 -18.19 6.61 2.20
C ILE A 178 -17.10 7.54 2.74
N ASP A 179 -15.84 7.07 2.81
CA ASP A 179 -14.68 7.84 3.27
C ASP A 179 -13.94 8.59 2.14
N ASP A 180 -14.29 8.33 0.88
CA ASP A 180 -13.76 9.10 -0.25
C ASP A 180 -14.35 10.53 -0.27
N PRO A 181 -13.63 11.53 -0.80
CA PRO A 181 -14.12 12.91 -0.86
C PRO A 181 -15.50 13.01 -1.55
N PRO A 182 -16.42 13.89 -1.12
CA PRO A 182 -17.80 13.97 -1.67
C PRO A 182 -17.94 14.19 -3.18
N SER A 183 -16.85 14.57 -3.89
CA SER A 183 -16.78 14.67 -5.35
C SER A 183 -16.37 13.38 -6.07
N GLN A 184 -15.99 12.34 -5.32
CA GLN A 184 -15.51 11.03 -5.78
C GLN A 184 -16.46 9.89 -5.39
N GLN A 185 -17.29 10.08 -4.36
CA GLN A 185 -18.26 9.09 -3.87
C GLN A 185 -19.21 8.59 -4.97
N LEU A 186 -19.51 7.28 -4.94
CA LEU A 186 -20.42 6.64 -5.88
C LEU A 186 -21.87 6.98 -5.54
N THR A 187 -22.59 7.55 -6.51
CA THR A 187 -24.03 7.86 -6.38
C THR A 187 -24.95 6.72 -6.83
N ALA A 188 -24.37 5.66 -7.41
CA ALA A 188 -25.04 4.43 -7.82
C ALA A 188 -23.99 3.29 -7.95
N PRO A 189 -24.41 2.01 -7.94
CA PRO A 189 -23.50 0.89 -8.16
C PRO A 189 -22.72 0.96 -9.48
N LYS A 190 -21.45 0.55 -9.44
CA LYS A 190 -20.49 0.60 -10.56
C LYS A 190 -19.84 -0.76 -10.74
N GLN A 191 -20.00 -1.38 -11.91
CA GLN A 191 -19.26 -2.60 -12.24
C GLN A 191 -17.79 -2.31 -12.54
N THR A 192 -16.93 -3.23 -12.11
CA THR A 192 -15.54 -3.39 -12.52
C THR A 192 -15.21 -4.89 -12.60
N THR A 193 -13.94 -5.28 -12.76
CA THR A 193 -13.44 -6.65 -12.52
C THR A 193 -12.50 -6.68 -11.32
N VAL A 194 -12.22 -7.86 -10.76
CA VAL A 194 -11.26 -7.98 -9.66
C VAL A 194 -9.86 -7.50 -10.08
N THR A 195 -9.37 -7.85 -11.28
CA THR A 195 -8.11 -7.32 -11.84
C THR A 195 -8.07 -5.79 -11.86
N GLU A 196 -9.11 -5.11 -12.36
CA GLU A 196 -9.13 -3.65 -12.44
C GLU A 196 -9.29 -3.00 -11.05
N ALA A 197 -10.00 -3.65 -10.13
CA ALA A 197 -10.07 -3.23 -8.73
C ALA A 197 -8.70 -3.30 -8.05
N MET A 198 -7.99 -4.44 -8.14
CA MET A 198 -6.62 -4.58 -7.64
C MET A 198 -5.67 -3.55 -8.28
N ARG A 199 -5.80 -3.32 -9.59
CA ARG A 199 -4.97 -2.35 -10.32
C ARG A 199 -5.20 -0.91 -9.84
N LEU A 200 -6.43 -0.51 -9.54
CA LEU A 200 -6.74 0.82 -8.98
C LEU A 200 -6.31 0.94 -7.51
N MET A 201 -6.64 -0.05 -6.69
CA MET A 201 -6.25 -0.18 -5.28
C MET A 201 -4.73 -0.09 -5.08
N VAL A 202 -3.93 -0.72 -5.95
CA VAL A 202 -2.47 -0.67 -5.88
C VAL A 202 -1.93 0.61 -6.53
N GLN A 203 -2.21 0.85 -7.82
CA GLN A 203 -1.47 1.85 -8.61
C GLN A 203 -1.86 3.32 -8.37
N VAL A 204 -3.05 3.58 -7.81
CA VAL A 204 -3.51 4.93 -7.46
C VAL A 204 -4.08 5.01 -6.04
N SER A 205 -4.01 3.92 -5.27
CA SER A 205 -4.47 3.84 -3.89
C SER A 205 -5.97 4.11 -3.68
N ASP A 206 -6.79 3.89 -4.70
CA ASP A 206 -8.25 4.05 -4.70
C ASP A 206 -8.90 3.29 -3.51
N ASN A 207 -9.75 3.96 -2.72
CA ASN A 207 -10.37 3.37 -1.53
C ASN A 207 -11.63 2.58 -1.86
N THR A 208 -12.52 3.15 -2.68
CA THR A 208 -13.73 2.47 -3.16
C THR A 208 -13.47 1.04 -3.67
N THR A 209 -12.42 0.84 -4.47
CA THR A 209 -12.02 -0.49 -4.97
C THR A 209 -11.37 -1.37 -3.91
N ALA A 210 -10.69 -0.81 -2.91
CA ALA A 210 -10.14 -1.57 -1.80
C ALA A 210 -11.25 -2.09 -0.87
N VAL A 211 -12.16 -1.23 -0.43
CA VAL A 211 -13.29 -1.59 0.45
C VAL A 211 -14.23 -2.57 -0.26
N GLY A 212 -14.57 -2.31 -1.52
CA GLY A 212 -15.40 -3.23 -2.31
C GLY A 212 -14.74 -4.58 -2.60
N LEU A 213 -13.40 -4.63 -2.70
CA LEU A 213 -12.67 -5.89 -2.79
C LEU A 213 -12.64 -6.63 -1.45
N SER A 214 -12.38 -5.95 -0.34
CA SER A 214 -12.45 -6.56 1.01
C SER A 214 -13.84 -7.13 1.31
N ASP A 215 -14.91 -6.42 0.96
CA ASP A 215 -16.31 -6.91 1.06
C ASP A 215 -16.52 -8.18 0.21
N ARG A 216 -16.02 -8.20 -1.03
CA ARG A 216 -16.07 -9.37 -1.91
C ARG A 216 -15.24 -10.56 -1.42
N LEU A 217 -14.16 -10.32 -0.69
CA LEU A 217 -13.31 -11.35 -0.07
C LEU A 217 -13.87 -11.82 1.29
N GLY A 218 -14.65 -10.98 1.96
CA GLY A 218 -15.08 -11.11 3.35
C GLY A 218 -14.03 -10.52 4.30
N PHE A 219 -14.39 -9.45 5.02
CA PHE A 219 -13.51 -8.72 5.95
C PHE A 219 -12.78 -9.66 6.93
N ASP A 220 -13.50 -10.55 7.63
CA ASP A 220 -12.93 -11.58 8.53
C ASP A 220 -11.76 -12.38 7.94
N ARG A 221 -11.73 -12.62 6.62
CA ARG A 221 -10.64 -13.34 5.93
C ARG A 221 -9.45 -12.43 5.62
N VAL A 222 -9.71 -11.17 5.30
CA VAL A 222 -8.70 -10.12 5.07
C VAL A 222 -8.02 -9.74 6.39
N ASP A 223 -8.80 -9.58 7.48
CA ASP A 223 -8.30 -9.26 8.82
C ASP A 223 -7.48 -10.44 9.40
N ALA A 224 -7.81 -11.68 9.04
CA ALA A 224 -7.04 -12.87 9.40
C ALA A 224 -5.78 -13.10 8.54
N ALA A 225 -5.62 -12.39 7.41
CA ALA A 225 -4.54 -12.66 6.46
C ALA A 225 -3.11 -12.35 6.93
N PRO A 226 -2.85 -11.33 7.79
CA PRO A 226 -1.54 -11.14 8.42
C PRO A 226 -1.02 -12.41 9.10
N GLY A 227 -1.92 -13.19 9.72
CA GLY A 227 -1.56 -14.44 10.41
C GLY A 227 -0.97 -15.53 9.52
N TRP A 228 -1.39 -15.65 8.25
CA TRP A 228 -0.82 -16.64 7.32
C TRP A 228 0.35 -16.10 6.49
N LEU A 229 0.43 -14.78 6.28
CA LEU A 229 1.64 -14.10 5.81
C LEU A 229 2.78 -14.13 6.88
N GLY A 230 2.42 -14.36 8.13
CA GLY A 230 3.32 -14.34 9.28
C GLY A 230 3.76 -12.93 9.64
N LEU A 231 2.82 -11.98 9.58
CA LEU A 231 2.98 -10.59 10.00
C LEU A 231 2.32 -10.47 11.40
N PRO A 232 3.08 -10.66 12.50
CA PRO A 232 2.52 -10.85 13.83
C PRO A 232 1.94 -9.57 14.46
N THR A 233 2.26 -8.39 13.93
CA THR A 233 1.89 -7.08 14.51
C THR A 233 1.03 -6.25 13.56
N THR A 234 0.95 -6.59 12.27
CA THR A 234 -0.05 -6.03 11.35
C THR A 234 -1.47 -6.46 11.77
N VAL A 235 -2.30 -5.49 12.17
CA VAL A 235 -3.71 -5.68 12.53
C VAL A 235 -4.58 -4.75 11.70
N LEU A 236 -5.69 -5.25 11.17
CA LEU A 236 -6.61 -4.50 10.31
C LEU A 236 -7.81 -3.98 11.11
N GLU A 237 -9.07 -4.34 10.81
CA GLU A 237 -10.20 -3.81 11.58
C GLU A 237 -10.13 -4.20 13.09
N PRO A 238 -10.28 -3.26 14.04
CA PRO A 238 -10.46 -1.80 13.89
C PRO A 238 -9.17 -0.94 14.00
N GLU A 239 -8.01 -1.51 14.34
CA GLU A 239 -6.79 -0.72 14.65
C GLU A 239 -6.02 -0.18 13.42
N TYR A 240 -5.99 -0.90 12.30
CA TYR A 240 -5.21 -0.62 11.09
C TYR A 240 -3.71 -0.32 11.33
N VAL A 241 -3.08 -0.96 12.31
CA VAL A 241 -1.66 -0.80 12.65
C VAL A 241 -0.74 -1.77 11.90
N THR A 242 0.53 -1.40 11.76
CA THR A 242 1.61 -2.27 11.26
C THR A 242 2.96 -1.80 11.78
N THR A 243 3.99 -2.62 11.57
CA THR A 243 5.40 -2.31 11.85
C THR A 243 6.17 -2.20 10.54
N ALA A 244 7.38 -1.63 10.55
CA ALA A 244 8.21 -1.61 9.34
C ALA A 244 8.74 -3.01 9.02
N ALA A 245 9.07 -3.80 10.04
CA ALA A 245 9.51 -5.19 9.94
C ALA A 245 8.46 -6.09 9.24
N ASP A 246 7.18 -5.98 9.60
CA ASP A 246 6.11 -6.80 8.99
C ASP A 246 5.94 -6.47 7.50
N ILE A 247 5.92 -5.18 7.14
CA ILE A 247 5.85 -4.77 5.73
C ILE A 247 7.14 -5.16 4.97
N GLY A 248 8.31 -5.09 5.62
CA GLY A 248 9.58 -5.52 5.04
C GLY A 248 9.56 -7.01 4.70
N ARG A 249 9.08 -7.83 5.63
CA ARG A 249 8.84 -9.26 5.46
C ARG A 249 7.85 -9.57 4.33
N PHE A 250 6.80 -8.77 4.15
CA PHE A 250 5.89 -8.92 3.01
C PHE A 250 6.60 -8.76 1.67
N PHE A 251 7.51 -7.78 1.56
CA PHE A 251 8.32 -7.59 0.35
C PHE A 251 9.43 -8.65 0.20
N GLU A 252 10.00 -9.20 1.29
CA GLU A 252 10.85 -10.39 1.20
C GLU A 252 10.10 -11.59 0.59
N LEU A 253 8.85 -11.83 1.00
CA LEU A 253 8.01 -12.91 0.46
C LEU A 253 7.70 -12.68 -1.03
N LEU A 254 7.44 -11.44 -1.46
CA LEU A 254 7.27 -11.11 -2.87
C LEU A 254 8.54 -11.41 -3.69
N HIS A 255 9.70 -10.99 -3.21
CA HIS A 255 10.98 -11.22 -3.90
C HIS A 255 11.36 -12.70 -3.99
N ARG A 256 11.10 -13.48 -2.93
CA ARG A 256 11.28 -14.95 -2.93
C ARG A 256 10.19 -15.71 -3.70
N HIS A 257 9.13 -15.00 -4.09
CA HIS A 257 7.93 -15.51 -4.75
C HIS A 257 7.07 -16.48 -3.90
N ASP A 258 7.15 -16.32 -2.58
CA ASP A 258 6.58 -17.20 -1.55
C ASP A 258 5.25 -16.70 -0.94
N VAL A 259 4.61 -15.65 -1.50
CA VAL A 259 3.38 -15.06 -0.91
C VAL A 259 2.18 -16.01 -1.01
N VAL A 260 1.95 -16.61 -2.19
CA VAL A 260 0.83 -17.55 -2.46
C VAL A 260 1.29 -18.63 -3.44
N SER A 261 1.84 -18.19 -4.57
CA SER A 261 2.55 -19.00 -5.57
C SER A 261 3.52 -18.10 -6.34
N VAL A 262 4.31 -18.68 -7.25
CA VAL A 262 5.21 -17.90 -8.10
C VAL A 262 4.43 -16.97 -9.02
N GLU A 263 3.38 -17.48 -9.67
CA GLU A 263 2.52 -16.74 -10.58
C GLU A 263 1.79 -15.59 -9.87
N ALA A 264 1.29 -15.84 -8.66
CA ALA A 264 0.65 -14.83 -7.83
C ALA A 264 1.64 -13.74 -7.38
N SER A 265 2.84 -14.11 -6.95
CA SER A 265 3.85 -13.15 -6.48
C SER A 265 4.39 -12.28 -7.62
N VAL A 266 4.61 -12.86 -8.81
CA VAL A 266 4.97 -12.11 -10.02
C VAL A 266 3.86 -11.13 -10.42
N ALA A 267 2.60 -11.57 -10.44
CA ALA A 267 1.49 -10.67 -10.78
C ALA A 267 1.27 -9.55 -9.73
N MET A 268 1.58 -9.81 -8.45
CA MET A 268 1.60 -8.76 -7.42
C MET A 268 2.75 -7.77 -7.63
N LEU A 269 3.95 -8.23 -8.02
CA LEU A 269 5.07 -7.36 -8.38
C LEU A 269 4.73 -6.48 -9.58
N GLU A 270 4.18 -7.02 -10.67
CA GLU A 270 3.75 -6.23 -11.85
C GLU A 270 2.76 -5.11 -11.50
N LEU A 271 1.83 -5.37 -10.57
CA LEU A 271 0.88 -4.36 -10.08
C LEU A 271 1.57 -3.25 -9.27
N LEU A 272 2.57 -3.60 -8.46
CA LEU A 272 3.35 -2.69 -7.60
C LEU A 272 4.40 -1.89 -8.39
N GLU A 273 4.99 -2.45 -9.45
CA GLU A 273 5.85 -1.70 -10.38
C GLU A 273 5.06 -0.63 -11.14
N GLY A 274 3.79 -0.92 -11.46
CA GLY A 274 2.85 0.04 -12.06
C GLY A 274 2.39 1.19 -11.15
N GLN A 275 2.97 1.34 -9.95
CA GLN A 275 2.65 2.40 -8.99
C GLN A 275 2.80 3.81 -9.60
N ARG A 276 1.79 4.67 -9.39
CA ARG A 276 1.79 6.06 -9.89
C ARG A 276 2.05 7.08 -8.79
N LEU A 277 1.86 6.71 -7.53
CA LEU A 277 2.22 7.53 -6.37
C LEU A 277 3.74 7.40 -6.11
N ARG A 278 4.52 8.12 -6.91
CA ARG A 278 5.99 8.05 -6.97
C ARG A 278 6.70 9.27 -6.35
N ASN A 279 6.03 10.02 -5.48
CA ASN A 279 6.59 11.21 -4.82
C ASN A 279 7.42 10.91 -3.55
N LEU A 280 7.46 9.66 -3.09
CA LEU A 280 8.12 9.23 -1.84
C LEU A 280 9.44 8.49 -2.13
N ILE A 281 9.56 7.18 -1.87
CA ILE A 281 10.81 6.42 -2.12
C ILE A 281 11.29 6.53 -3.58
N PRO A 282 10.43 6.51 -4.62
CA PRO A 282 10.88 6.64 -6.01
C PRO A 282 11.42 8.02 -6.41
N TYR A 283 11.16 9.08 -5.62
CA TYR A 283 11.39 10.47 -6.05
C TYR A 283 12.88 10.88 -6.18
N PRO A 284 13.80 10.54 -5.26
CA PRO A 284 15.23 10.83 -5.43
C PRO A 284 15.95 9.92 -6.43
N LEU A 285 15.31 8.84 -6.89
CA LEU A 285 15.96 7.79 -7.68
C LEU A 285 16.12 8.22 -9.15
N PRO A 286 17.11 7.67 -9.89
CA PRO A 286 17.15 7.76 -11.34
C PRO A 286 15.83 7.33 -12.01
N SER A 287 15.46 7.97 -13.12
CA SER A 287 14.16 7.74 -13.78
C SER A 287 13.93 6.30 -14.25
N GLU A 288 15.00 5.58 -14.56
CA GLU A 288 14.97 4.20 -15.04
C GLU A 288 15.04 3.17 -13.90
N THR A 289 15.10 3.61 -12.63
CA THR A 289 15.16 2.70 -11.47
C THR A 289 13.83 1.97 -11.31
N LEU A 290 13.87 0.66 -11.51
CA LEU A 290 12.75 -0.24 -11.23
C LEU A 290 12.49 -0.26 -9.72
N ILE A 291 11.22 -0.06 -9.36
CA ILE A 291 10.77 -0.16 -7.98
C ILE A 291 9.32 -0.63 -7.97
N ALA A 292 9.05 -1.66 -7.18
CA ALA A 292 7.71 -2.15 -6.87
C ALA A 292 7.29 -1.60 -5.51
N ASN A 293 6.42 -0.57 -5.46
CA ASN A 293 6.12 0.14 -4.20
C ASN A 293 4.63 0.40 -3.93
N LYS A 294 4.30 0.56 -2.65
CA LYS A 294 2.99 0.99 -2.15
C LYS A 294 3.16 2.11 -1.12
N THR A 295 2.50 3.23 -1.36
CA THR A 295 2.41 4.35 -0.43
C THR A 295 1.24 4.20 0.56
N GLY A 296 1.37 4.85 1.71
CA GLY A 296 0.30 5.08 2.69
C GLY A 296 0.21 6.56 3.07
N THR A 297 -1.00 7.10 3.24
CA THR A 297 -1.20 8.48 3.69
C THR A 297 -2.49 8.59 4.50
N LEU A 298 -2.42 9.29 5.64
CA LEU A 298 -3.54 9.80 6.44
C LEU A 298 -3.24 11.26 6.82
N ALA A 299 -4.07 11.88 7.67
CA ALA A 299 -3.84 13.24 8.13
C ALA A 299 -2.56 13.41 8.99
N ASP A 300 -2.12 12.34 9.65
CA ASP A 300 -1.01 12.28 10.61
C ASP A 300 0.05 11.22 10.26
N THR A 301 -0.09 10.56 9.10
CA THR A 301 0.67 9.37 8.72
C THR A 301 1.14 9.51 7.28
N LEU A 302 2.41 9.19 7.00
CA LEU A 302 2.94 9.13 5.64
C LEU A 302 3.95 7.98 5.53
N ASN A 303 3.63 7.00 4.70
CA ASN A 303 4.38 5.75 4.58
C ASN A 303 4.73 5.48 3.12
N ASP A 304 5.85 4.80 2.87
CA ASP A 304 6.11 4.14 1.59
C ASP A 304 6.95 2.88 1.82
N ALA A 305 6.75 1.88 0.96
CA ALA A 305 7.37 0.57 1.09
C ALA A 305 7.54 -0.07 -0.27
N GLY A 306 8.71 -0.63 -0.57
CA GLY A 306 8.94 -1.31 -1.83
C GLY A 306 10.28 -2.04 -1.96
N ILE A 307 10.38 -2.83 -3.04
CA ILE A 307 11.64 -3.41 -3.53
C ILE A 307 12.22 -2.44 -4.56
N VAL A 308 13.46 -1.98 -4.33
CA VAL A 308 14.23 -1.13 -5.24
C VAL A 308 15.31 -1.97 -5.92
N ALA A 309 15.39 -1.90 -7.26
CA ALA A 309 16.50 -2.48 -8.00
C ALA A 309 17.66 -1.48 -8.10
N ALA A 310 18.88 -1.89 -7.72
CA ALA A 310 20.04 -1.00 -7.68
C ALA A 310 21.35 -1.69 -8.12
N PRO A 311 22.38 -0.94 -8.58
CA PRO A 311 23.58 -1.51 -9.22
C PRO A 311 24.33 -2.58 -8.41
N ALA A 312 24.44 -2.44 -7.09
CA ALA A 312 25.10 -3.40 -6.23
C ALA A 312 24.22 -4.63 -5.88
N GLY A 313 22.90 -4.50 -6.01
CA GLY A 313 21.89 -5.50 -5.66
C GLY A 313 20.54 -4.87 -5.34
N ASP A 314 19.49 -5.67 -5.42
CA ASP A 314 18.13 -5.26 -5.04
C ASP A 314 17.99 -5.20 -3.51
N TYR A 315 17.19 -4.27 -3.00
CA TYR A 315 16.89 -4.15 -1.57
C TYR A 315 15.41 -3.83 -1.30
N VAL A 316 14.90 -4.25 -0.14
CA VAL A 316 13.64 -3.73 0.40
C VAL A 316 13.96 -2.45 1.17
N LEU A 317 13.12 -1.42 1.01
CA LEU A 317 13.06 -0.29 1.92
C LEU A 317 11.61 -0.04 2.33
N VAL A 318 11.39 0.04 3.64
CA VAL A 318 10.13 0.47 4.26
C VAL A 318 10.40 1.68 5.12
N VAL A 319 9.60 2.73 4.97
CA VAL A 319 9.60 3.90 5.86
C VAL A 319 8.17 4.20 6.27
N LEU A 320 7.89 4.07 7.56
CA LEU A 320 6.64 4.48 8.19
C LEU A 320 6.87 5.78 8.96
N THR A 321 5.91 6.70 8.94
CA THR A 321 6.02 7.93 9.75
C THR A 321 4.71 8.31 10.45
N ARG A 322 4.84 8.86 11.66
CA ARG A 322 3.77 9.57 12.38
C ARG A 322 4.17 11.04 12.50
N HIS A 323 3.42 11.93 11.86
CA HIS A 323 3.68 13.36 11.82
C HIS A 323 2.45 14.14 12.33
N PRO A 324 2.49 14.74 13.53
CA PRO A 324 1.40 15.59 14.00
C PRO A 324 1.44 16.93 13.24
N TYR A 325 0.75 16.98 12.09
CA TYR A 325 0.62 18.14 11.20
C TYR A 325 1.90 18.58 10.47
N ASN A 326 2.83 17.64 10.18
CA ASN A 326 4.14 17.97 9.58
C ASN A 326 4.45 17.10 8.34
N TYR A 327 3.54 17.14 7.37
CA TYR A 327 3.61 16.34 6.14
C TYR A 327 4.89 16.61 5.34
N GLU A 328 5.30 17.87 5.25
CA GLU A 328 6.49 18.28 4.50
C GLU A 328 7.78 17.68 5.08
N MET A 329 7.91 17.58 6.41
CA MET A 329 9.07 16.92 7.02
C MET A 329 9.01 15.40 6.90
N ALA A 330 7.83 14.78 6.94
CA ALA A 330 7.70 13.35 6.65
C ALA A 330 8.04 13.02 5.19
N GLU A 331 7.57 13.84 4.23
CA GLU A 331 7.90 13.68 2.81
C GLU A 331 9.39 13.88 2.55
N TYR A 332 10.01 14.86 3.22
CA TYR A 332 11.45 15.10 3.18
C TYR A 332 12.23 13.91 3.78
N ALA A 333 11.86 13.40 4.96
CA ALA A 333 12.53 12.28 5.63
C ALA A 333 12.57 11.02 4.74
N ILE A 334 11.43 10.62 4.17
CA ILE A 334 11.34 9.41 3.31
C ILE A 334 12.23 9.57 2.07
N ARG A 335 12.26 10.75 1.45
CA ARG A 335 13.13 11.05 0.30
C ARG A 335 14.62 11.04 0.68
N ARG A 336 14.99 11.61 1.83
CA ARG A 336 16.36 11.64 2.34
C ARG A 336 16.90 10.24 2.62
N ILE A 337 16.10 9.44 3.32
CA ILE A 337 16.35 8.02 3.61
C ILE A 337 16.52 7.22 2.32
N SER A 338 15.59 7.37 1.37
CA SER A 338 15.65 6.69 0.07
C SER A 338 16.92 7.05 -0.73
N ALA A 339 17.30 8.34 -0.75
CA ALA A 339 18.52 8.79 -1.38
C ALA A 339 19.78 8.15 -0.75
N LEU A 340 19.91 8.17 0.59
CA LEU A 340 21.03 7.54 1.29
C LEU A 340 21.14 6.04 1.03
N ALA A 341 20.00 5.33 1.04
CA ALA A 341 19.95 3.92 0.69
C ALA A 341 20.41 3.67 -0.75
N TYR A 342 19.87 4.43 -1.72
CA TYR A 342 20.18 4.21 -3.13
C TYR A 342 21.62 4.61 -3.50
N ASP A 343 22.15 5.71 -2.93
CA ASP A 343 23.55 6.12 -3.13
C ASP A 343 24.51 5.03 -2.64
N ALA A 344 24.22 4.40 -1.50
CA ALA A 344 25.01 3.31 -0.94
C ALA A 344 24.94 2.01 -1.79
N TYR A 345 23.81 1.71 -2.42
CA TYR A 345 23.67 0.59 -3.36
C TYR A 345 24.05 0.94 -4.82
N SER A 346 24.50 2.17 -5.09
CA SER A 346 24.94 2.63 -6.43
C SER A 346 26.44 2.46 -6.68
N GLY A 347 27.21 2.03 -5.67
CA GLY A 347 28.65 1.77 -5.80
C GLY A 347 29.00 0.42 -6.45
N ASP A 348 30.29 0.21 -6.73
CA ASP A 348 30.83 -1.07 -7.25
C ASP A 348 30.71 -2.25 -6.25
N HIS A 349 30.34 -1.97 -5.00
CA HIS A 349 30.25 -2.93 -3.89
C HIS A 349 28.98 -2.65 -3.08
N ARG A 350 28.43 -3.69 -2.46
CA ARG A 350 27.30 -3.56 -1.53
C ARG A 350 27.72 -2.89 -0.22
N PRO A 351 26.84 -2.09 0.40
CA PRO A 351 27.10 -1.52 1.71
C PRO A 351 27.00 -2.59 2.82
N GLY A 352 27.80 -2.44 3.87
CA GLY A 352 27.64 -3.24 5.09
C GLY A 352 26.45 -2.76 5.91
N LEU A 353 25.52 -3.66 6.25
CA LEU A 353 24.33 -3.38 7.06
C LEU A 353 24.58 -3.73 8.54
N ASN A 354 25.53 -3.06 9.20
CA ASN A 354 25.80 -3.29 10.62
C ASN A 354 24.84 -2.48 11.51
N ALA A 355 23.81 -3.14 12.01
CA ALA A 355 23.28 -2.96 13.37
C ALA A 355 23.02 -4.36 13.95
N GLU A 356 23.02 -4.51 15.27
CA GLU A 356 22.99 -5.84 15.89
C GLU A 356 21.63 -6.52 15.66
N ALA A 357 21.63 -7.60 14.86
CA ALA A 357 20.40 -8.24 14.39
C ALA A 357 19.49 -8.68 15.55
N PRO A 358 18.17 -8.43 15.49
CA PRO A 358 17.26 -8.80 16.56
C PRO A 358 17.31 -10.31 16.80
N ALA A 359 17.59 -10.70 18.05
CA ALA A 359 17.79 -12.09 18.43
C ALA A 359 16.52 -12.92 18.15
N SER A 360 16.56 -13.74 17.09
CA SER A 360 15.40 -14.48 16.62
C SER A 360 14.79 -15.33 17.75
N PRO A 361 13.47 -15.29 17.96
CA PRO A 361 12.82 -16.20 18.91
C PRO A 361 13.06 -17.64 18.45
N ALA A 362 13.80 -18.41 19.27
CA ALA A 362 14.27 -19.73 18.88
C ALA A 362 13.13 -20.67 18.49
N SER A 363 13.32 -21.43 17.41
CA SER A 363 12.30 -22.30 16.79
C SER A 363 11.67 -23.28 17.79
N GLY A 364 10.52 -22.89 18.35
CA GLY A 364 9.84 -23.58 19.46
C GLY A 364 8.59 -24.38 19.05
N LEU A 365 8.30 -24.52 17.76
CA LEU A 365 7.15 -25.27 17.27
C LEU A 365 7.43 -26.77 17.23
N GLY A 366 7.12 -27.45 18.34
CA GLY A 366 6.88 -28.89 18.35
C GLY A 366 5.62 -29.24 17.51
N PRO A 367 5.51 -30.48 16.99
CA PRO A 367 4.43 -30.85 16.08
C PRO A 367 3.06 -30.78 16.76
N ALA A 368 2.12 -30.04 16.17
CA ALA A 368 0.76 -29.92 16.68
C ALA A 368 0.01 -31.26 16.57
N THR A 369 -0.48 -31.77 17.70
CA THR A 369 -1.41 -32.92 17.72
C THR A 369 -2.82 -32.48 17.35
N PRO A 370 -3.53 -33.17 16.44
CA PRO A 370 -4.89 -32.81 16.05
C PRO A 370 -5.89 -33.11 17.17
N VAL A 371 -6.70 -32.12 17.53
CA VAL A 371 -7.83 -32.28 18.46
C VAL A 371 -9.10 -32.56 17.67
N GLY A 372 -9.86 -33.58 18.09
CA GLY A 372 -11.06 -34.06 17.40
C GLY A 372 -12.33 -33.22 17.64
N ALA A 373 -13.34 -33.48 16.82
CA ALA A 373 -14.65 -32.84 16.83
C ALA A 373 -15.48 -33.11 18.12
N PRO A 374 -16.50 -32.29 18.43
CA PRO A 374 -17.21 -32.32 19.72
C PRO A 374 -18.30 -33.40 19.82
N SER A 375 -18.94 -33.49 20.98
CA SER A 375 -20.16 -34.29 21.23
C SER A 375 -21.04 -33.63 22.32
N GLU A 376 -22.31 -34.03 22.38
CA GLU A 376 -23.40 -33.16 22.82
C GLU A 376 -23.83 -33.24 24.32
N THR A 377 -24.57 -32.20 24.71
CA THR A 377 -25.58 -31.99 25.78
C THR A 377 -26.44 -33.20 26.25
N PRO A 378 -27.38 -33.10 27.26
CA PRO A 378 -27.88 -31.92 28.02
C PRO A 378 -28.09 -32.08 29.56
N ALA A 379 -28.41 -30.98 30.27
CA ALA A 379 -29.39 -30.95 31.41
C ALA A 379 -29.79 -29.51 31.82
N THR A 380 -31.02 -29.32 32.33
CA THR A 380 -31.61 -28.06 32.89
C THR A 380 -32.64 -28.41 34.00
N PRO A 381 -33.46 -27.49 34.58
CA PRO A 381 -33.12 -26.40 35.52
C PRO A 381 -33.93 -26.40 36.85
N SER A 382 -33.50 -25.67 37.90
CA SER A 382 -34.27 -25.41 39.17
C SER A 382 -33.54 -24.41 40.12
N SER A 383 -34.14 -23.71 41.12
CA SER A 383 -35.42 -22.97 41.21
C SER A 383 -35.52 -22.11 42.52
N ALA A 384 -36.03 -20.87 42.40
CA ALA A 384 -36.78 -20.00 43.34
C ALA A 384 -36.55 -19.90 44.90
N ALA A 385 -36.40 -18.63 45.36
CA ALA A 385 -37.15 -17.93 46.45
C ALA A 385 -36.71 -17.91 47.96
N GLY A 386 -36.59 -16.66 48.49
CA GLY A 386 -36.93 -16.21 49.87
C GLY A 386 -35.83 -16.22 50.96
N ALA A 387 -35.92 -15.51 52.11
CA ALA A 387 -36.67 -14.28 52.49
C ALA A 387 -36.28 -13.80 53.94
N GLU A 388 -36.33 -12.47 54.22
CA GLU A 388 -36.36 -11.81 55.57
C GLU A 388 -35.12 -11.98 56.53
N SER A 389 -34.89 -11.22 57.63
CA SER A 389 -35.63 -10.14 58.33
C SER A 389 -34.73 -9.22 59.21
N ALA A 390 -35.27 -8.05 59.64
CA ALA A 390 -34.99 -7.27 60.89
C ALA A 390 -33.60 -6.60 61.17
N ALA A 391 -33.44 -5.54 61.99
CA ALA A 391 -34.32 -4.43 62.45
C ALA A 391 -33.56 -3.37 63.32
N VAL A 392 -33.94 -2.08 63.26
CA VAL A 392 -34.11 -1.06 64.36
C VAL A 392 -32.89 -0.76 65.30
N THR A 393 -32.42 0.49 65.59
CA THR A 393 -33.14 1.65 66.19
C THR A 393 -32.39 3.02 66.11
N ALA A 394 -33.16 4.11 65.98
CA ALA A 394 -33.05 5.46 66.63
C ALA A 394 -31.85 6.46 66.49
N THR A 395 -32.23 7.71 66.18
CA THR A 395 -31.51 9.01 66.17
C THR A 395 -31.67 9.77 67.52
N PRO A 396 -31.19 11.05 67.78
CA PRO A 396 -30.83 12.20 66.91
C PRO A 396 -29.33 12.61 66.97
N GLY A 397 -28.78 13.56 66.18
CA GLY A 397 -29.25 14.52 65.15
C GLY A 397 -28.12 15.55 64.87
N ALA A 398 -28.20 16.57 64.00
CA ALA A 398 -29.18 17.04 63.00
C ALA A 398 -28.51 18.07 62.02
N GLU A 399 -29.25 19.07 61.53
CA GLU A 399 -28.87 20.25 60.70
C GLU A 399 -28.71 20.14 59.16
N SER A 400 -29.19 21.20 58.49
CA SER A 400 -29.14 21.57 57.05
C SER A 400 -29.99 20.74 56.06
N ASP A 401 -30.59 21.46 55.09
CA ASP A 401 -31.73 21.01 54.28
C ASP A 401 -31.40 20.56 52.84
N THR A 402 -32.35 19.79 52.29
CA THR A 402 -32.46 19.34 50.88
C THR A 402 -33.37 20.35 50.10
N PRO A 403 -33.93 20.16 48.86
CA PRO A 403 -34.05 18.97 47.99
C PRO A 403 -33.79 19.23 46.45
N VAL A 404 -33.29 18.26 45.65
CA VAL A 404 -33.93 17.14 44.88
C VAL A 404 -34.17 17.40 43.36
N LEU A 405 -33.65 16.46 42.57
CA LEU A 405 -33.96 15.96 41.20
C LEU A 405 -34.74 16.77 40.12
N ALA A 406 -34.16 16.66 38.91
CA ALA A 406 -34.77 16.31 37.61
C ALA A 406 -35.70 17.28 36.84
N ALA A 407 -35.49 17.32 35.51
CA ALA A 407 -36.40 17.88 34.52
C ALA A 407 -36.17 17.23 33.13
N ALA A 408 -37.23 17.10 32.32
CA ALA A 408 -37.13 16.66 30.92
C ALA A 408 -38.29 17.19 30.06
N LEU A 409 -38.02 18.23 29.25
CA LEU A 409 -38.85 18.74 28.13
C LEU A 409 -40.25 19.30 28.50
N PRO A 410 -41.04 19.95 27.58
CA PRO A 410 -40.80 20.30 26.17
C PRO A 410 -41.13 21.76 25.72
N SER A 411 -40.70 22.13 24.49
CA SER A 411 -41.35 22.98 23.46
C SER A 411 -41.85 24.43 23.72
N GLY A 412 -41.66 25.36 22.74
CA GLY A 412 -42.55 26.53 22.56
C GLY A 412 -42.00 27.76 21.79
N ALA A 413 -42.40 27.94 20.52
CA ALA A 413 -41.96 28.95 19.53
C ALA A 413 -42.23 30.46 19.79
N SER A 414 -41.59 31.34 18.99
CA SER A 414 -42.12 32.66 18.55
C SER A 414 -41.34 33.25 17.34
N GLU A 415 -42.03 33.92 16.42
CA GLU A 415 -41.48 34.68 15.26
C GLU A 415 -41.75 36.20 15.39
N VAL A 416 -40.92 37.05 14.77
CA VAL A 416 -41.31 38.38 14.25
C VAL A 416 -40.51 38.69 12.98
N VAL A 417 -41.18 39.26 11.96
CA VAL A 417 -40.59 39.78 10.71
C VAL A 417 -40.96 41.25 10.53
N LEU A 418 -40.05 42.09 10.01
CA LEU A 418 -40.39 43.37 9.34
C LEU A 418 -39.27 43.81 8.38
N ALA A 419 -39.59 44.71 7.44
CA ALA A 419 -38.84 44.96 6.20
C ALA A 419 -38.51 46.48 5.98
N PRO A 420 -38.02 46.95 4.81
CA PRO A 420 -36.98 47.99 4.75
C PRO A 420 -37.45 49.42 4.39
N PRO A 421 -36.54 50.42 4.42
CA PRO A 421 -36.64 51.67 3.67
C PRO A 421 -35.89 51.63 2.32
N ALA A 422 -36.08 52.64 1.47
CA ALA A 422 -35.45 52.76 0.15
C ALA A 422 -35.12 54.22 -0.23
N ASN A 423 -34.36 54.35 -1.33
CA ASN A 423 -34.13 55.52 -2.20
C ASN A 423 -32.93 56.46 -1.95
N SER A 424 -32.20 56.62 -3.06
CA SER A 424 -31.64 57.85 -3.68
C SER A 424 -30.33 58.48 -3.22
N ASP A 425 -29.55 58.79 -4.26
CA ASP A 425 -28.54 59.84 -4.46
C ASP A 425 -27.10 59.68 -3.92
N SER A 426 -26.19 60.16 -4.76
CA SER A 426 -24.72 60.27 -4.62
C SER A 426 -24.33 61.70 -5.05
N PRO A 427 -23.04 62.10 -5.13
CA PRO A 427 -21.79 61.50 -4.61
C PRO A 427 -20.93 62.53 -3.80
N LEU A 428 -19.70 62.16 -3.40
CA LEU A 428 -18.42 62.91 -3.58
C LEU A 428 -17.38 62.74 -2.43
N ALA A 429 -16.10 62.98 -2.79
CA ALA A 429 -14.94 63.38 -1.96
C ALA A 429 -14.24 62.37 -1.03
N ASP A 430 -13.15 61.79 -1.56
CA ASP A 430 -11.75 61.88 -1.05
C ASP A 430 -11.42 61.64 0.45
N VAL A 431 -10.83 60.45 0.73
CA VAL A 431 -9.40 60.25 1.09
C VAL A 431 -8.76 61.32 2.03
N PRO A 432 -8.24 60.96 3.24
CA PRO A 432 -7.04 60.09 3.32
C PRO A 432 -6.85 59.15 4.54
N VAL A 433 -6.10 58.05 4.28
CA VAL A 433 -5.09 57.35 5.12
C VAL A 433 -5.47 56.85 6.54
N GLY A 434 -5.40 55.53 6.74
CA GLY A 434 -5.40 54.87 8.06
C GLY A 434 -5.07 53.36 7.97
N VAL A 435 -3.82 52.99 8.27
CA VAL A 435 -3.23 51.65 8.04
C VAL A 435 -3.94 50.50 8.76
N ALA A 436 -4.27 49.43 8.02
CA ALA A 436 -4.38 48.06 8.51
C ALA A 436 -4.03 47.06 7.37
N VAL A 437 -3.37 45.95 7.68
CA VAL A 437 -2.93 44.93 6.69
C VAL A 437 -3.64 43.61 6.94
N SER A 438 -4.27 43.06 5.90
CA SER A 438 -4.65 41.65 5.79
C SER A 438 -4.47 41.18 4.35
N LEU A 439 -3.95 39.96 4.17
CA LEU A 439 -3.61 39.38 2.87
C LEU A 439 -4.81 38.67 2.24
N LEU A 440 -5.14 39.00 0.99
CA LEU A 440 -5.94 38.18 0.07
C LEU A 440 -5.66 38.62 -1.39
N GLY A 441 -5.76 37.68 -2.34
CA GLY A 441 -5.76 37.98 -3.78
C GLY A 441 -4.44 37.74 -4.52
N THR A 442 -4.16 36.48 -4.85
CA THR A 442 -3.21 36.13 -5.92
C THR A 442 -3.75 36.56 -7.29
N SER A 443 -2.94 37.23 -8.11
CA SER A 443 -3.25 37.46 -9.52
C SER A 443 -2.00 37.69 -10.38
N ILE A 444 -2.07 37.20 -11.61
CA ILE A 444 -0.95 37.00 -12.53
C ILE A 444 -0.48 38.30 -13.20
N VAL A 445 0.84 38.51 -13.24
CA VAL A 445 1.56 39.26 -14.28
C VAL A 445 2.93 38.56 -14.46
N GLY A 446 3.47 38.30 -15.65
CA GLY A 446 2.99 38.54 -17.02
C GLY A 446 4.17 38.85 -17.95
N LEU A 447 4.05 38.59 -19.27
CA LEU A 447 5.05 39.04 -20.24
C LEU A 447 4.42 39.59 -21.53
N ALA A 448 5.10 40.58 -22.10
CA ALA A 448 4.67 41.48 -23.18
C ALA A 448 5.22 40.99 -24.55
N VAL A 449 4.93 41.52 -25.75
CA VAL A 449 3.95 42.51 -26.27
C VAL A 449 4.01 42.46 -27.82
N LEU A 450 2.91 42.76 -28.55
CA LEU A 450 2.94 43.59 -29.79
C LEU A 450 1.55 43.84 -30.42
N LEU A 451 1.48 44.86 -31.27
CA LEU A 451 0.25 45.44 -31.84
C LEU A 451 -0.12 44.85 -33.22
N GLY A 452 -1.41 44.86 -33.57
CA GLY A 452 -1.86 44.36 -34.89
C GLY A 452 -3.33 44.61 -35.28
N LEU A 453 -3.87 45.82 -35.13
CA LEU A 453 -5.25 46.13 -35.56
C LEU A 453 -5.44 46.04 -37.10
N ARG A 454 -6.38 45.21 -37.57
CA ARG A 454 -7.20 45.52 -38.76
C ARG A 454 -8.51 44.75 -38.83
N THR A 455 -9.53 45.39 -39.41
CA THR A 455 -10.89 44.87 -39.54
C THR A 455 -11.20 44.44 -40.98
N ARG A 456 -11.97 43.35 -41.16
CA ARG A 456 -13.10 43.22 -42.13
C ARG A 456 -13.73 41.81 -42.17
N ARG A 457 -14.94 41.71 -41.60
CA ARG A 457 -16.23 41.41 -42.25
C ARG A 457 -16.29 40.45 -43.47
N ILE A 458 -17.40 39.70 -43.51
CA ILE A 458 -17.94 38.85 -44.60
C ILE A 458 -17.40 37.41 -44.56
N GLY A 459 -18.25 36.38 -44.49
CA GLY A 459 -19.73 36.43 -44.40
C GLY A 459 -20.36 35.07 -44.23
#